data_AF-A0A0F8XWP0-F1
#
_entry.id   AF-A0A0F8XWP0-F1
#
_cell.length_a   1.000
_cell.length_b   1.000
_cell.length_c   1.000
_cell.angle_alpha   90.00
_cell.angle_beta   90.00
_cell.angle_gamma   90.00
#
_symmetry.space_group_name_H-M   'P 1'
#
loop_
_entity.id
_entity.type
_entity.pdbx_description
1 polymer ?
#
loop_
_entity_poly.entity_id
_entity_poly.type
_entity_poly.pdbx_seq_one_letter_code
_entity_poly.pdbx_strand_id
1 'polypeptide(L)'
;MDNTINIKSSVGKRLDKVKKTDSLSISFHGKEIPLVSEIKLGRDKSNDIVLDDKLVSRSHALLQKIKADYFIKDLDSSNGTFVNDQKVPKNKYVKLKKKDVIRIGKIDLVMT
;
A
#
# COMPACT_ATOMS: atom_id res chain seq x y z
N MET A 1 7.07 -20.57 6.84
CA MET A 1 7.80 -20.27 5.59
C MET A 1 7.02 -19.15 4.92
N ASP A 2 7.36 -17.91 5.25
CA ASP A 2 6.52 -16.74 4.98
C ASP A 2 6.96 -16.08 3.67
N ASN A 3 6.32 -16.47 2.57
CA ASN A 3 6.61 -16.01 1.20
C ASN A 3 6.00 -14.63 0.87
N THR A 4 6.03 -13.67 1.82
CA THR A 4 5.36 -12.37 1.68
C THR A 4 6.12 -11.36 0.80
N ILE A 5 7.38 -11.63 0.42
CA ILE A 5 8.21 -10.65 -0.32
C ILE A 5 8.69 -11.26 -1.63
N ASN A 6 8.20 -10.76 -2.76
CA ASN A 6 8.70 -11.14 -4.08
C ASN A 6 9.92 -10.27 -4.45
N ILE A 7 11.11 -10.77 -4.12
CA ILE A 7 12.41 -10.08 -4.30
C ILE A 7 12.81 -9.96 -5.79
N LYS A 8 12.02 -10.51 -6.73
CA LYS A 8 12.32 -10.48 -8.17
C LYS A 8 11.74 -9.26 -8.91
N SER A 9 10.99 -8.38 -8.25
CA SER A 9 10.42 -7.20 -8.89
C SER A 9 11.48 -6.12 -9.14
N SER A 10 11.27 -5.31 -10.18
CA SER A 10 12.11 -4.15 -10.52
C SER A 10 12.24 -3.13 -9.37
N VAL A 11 11.31 -3.19 -8.42
CA VAL A 11 11.27 -2.43 -7.17
C VAL A 11 12.40 -2.86 -6.23
N GLY A 12 12.66 -4.17 -6.10
CA GLY A 12 13.73 -4.76 -5.28
C GLY A 12 15.13 -4.29 -5.67
N LYS A 13 15.35 -4.02 -6.96
CA LYS A 13 16.66 -3.59 -7.50
C LYS A 13 16.93 -2.08 -7.39
N ARG A 14 15.95 -1.27 -6.96
CA ARG A 14 16.07 0.20 -6.84
C ARG A 14 16.27 0.70 -5.41
N LEU A 15 16.28 -0.20 -4.42
CA LEU A 15 16.43 0.15 -3.00
C LEU A 15 17.83 0.68 -2.64
N ASP A 16 18.87 0.31 -3.39
CA ASP A 16 20.26 0.62 -3.00
C ASP A 16 20.67 2.09 -3.24
N LYS A 17 19.85 2.91 -3.93
CA LYS A 17 20.24 4.26 -4.39
C LYS A 17 19.39 5.41 -3.87
N VAL A 18 18.35 5.17 -3.06
CA VAL A 18 17.50 6.26 -2.57
C VAL A 18 18.11 6.85 -1.30
N LYS A 19 18.78 8.00 -1.46
CA LYS A 19 19.27 8.83 -0.36
C LYS A 19 18.14 9.10 0.65
N LYS A 20 18.41 8.70 1.89
CA LYS A 20 17.81 9.01 3.19
C LYS A 20 17.16 10.42 3.31
N THR A 21 16.00 10.63 2.69
CA THR A 21 15.11 11.77 2.94
C THR A 21 13.72 11.23 3.28
N ASP A 22 13.29 11.40 4.54
CA ASP A 22 11.96 11.07 5.08
C ASP A 22 11.18 9.99 4.32
N SER A 23 11.75 8.79 4.26
CA SER A 23 11.08 7.65 3.64
C SER A 23 9.97 7.19 4.57
N LEU A 24 8.70 7.54 4.28
CA LEU A 24 7.58 6.83 4.89
C LEU A 24 7.60 5.38 4.43
N SER A 25 7.23 4.50 5.35
CA SER A 25 6.99 3.09 5.08
C SER A 25 5.57 2.70 5.48
N ILE A 26 5.14 1.55 4.97
CA ILE A 26 3.97 0.85 5.51
C ILE A 26 4.47 -0.26 6.42
N SER A 27 3.94 -0.30 7.64
CA SER A 27 4.07 -1.45 8.52
C SER A 27 3.01 -2.50 8.20
N PHE A 28 3.44 -3.71 7.84
CA PHE A 28 2.56 -4.85 7.53
C PHE A 28 3.18 -6.16 8.05
N HIS A 29 2.48 -6.89 8.93
CA HIS A 29 2.99 -8.11 9.59
C HIS A 29 4.39 -7.93 10.22
N GLY A 30 4.65 -6.79 10.86
CA GLY A 30 5.95 -6.50 11.47
C GLY A 30 7.08 -6.21 10.49
N LYS A 31 6.78 -6.08 9.19
CA LYS A 31 7.73 -5.68 8.16
C LYS A 31 7.45 -4.23 7.76
N GLU A 32 8.51 -3.45 7.65
CA GLU A 32 8.46 -2.09 7.12
C GLU A 32 8.73 -2.13 5.61
N ILE A 33 7.76 -1.65 4.82
CA ILE A 33 7.84 -1.64 3.36
C ILE A 33 8.05 -0.20 2.91
N PRO A 34 9.21 0.16 2.33
CA PRO A 34 9.48 1.53 1.91
C PRO A 34 8.63 1.92 0.71
N LEU A 35 8.13 3.16 0.73
CA LEU A 35 7.29 3.70 -0.33
C LEU A 35 8.14 4.36 -1.43
N VAL A 36 8.26 3.70 -2.58
CA VAL A 36 9.28 4.04 -3.60
C VAL A 36 8.73 4.69 -4.89
N SER A 37 7.44 4.53 -5.21
CA SER A 37 6.71 5.42 -6.15
C SER A 37 5.24 5.05 -6.25
N GLU A 38 4.97 3.77 -6.46
CA GLU A 38 3.64 3.21 -6.65
C GLU A 38 3.67 1.78 -6.10
N ILE A 39 2.67 1.43 -5.31
CA ILE A 39 2.51 0.12 -4.69
C ILE A 39 1.06 -0.30 -4.90
N LYS A 40 0.87 -1.41 -5.63
CA LYS A 40 -0.45 -2.02 -5.82
C LYS A 40 -0.77 -2.93 -4.64
N LEU A 41 -2.00 -2.80 -4.16
CA LEU A 41 -2.56 -3.55 -3.05
C LEU A 41 -3.75 -4.37 -3.56
N GLY A 42 -3.76 -5.66 -3.31
CA GLY A 42 -4.87 -6.52 -3.68
C GLY A 42 -4.62 -7.99 -3.38
N ARG A 43 -5.66 -8.82 -3.51
CA ARG A 43 -5.54 -10.27 -3.25
C ARG A 43 -4.85 -11.04 -4.37
N ASP A 44 -4.83 -10.48 -5.58
CA ASP A 44 -4.15 -11.15 -6.69
C ASP A 44 -2.63 -11.15 -6.47
N LYS A 45 -1.96 -12.24 -6.87
CA LYS A 45 -0.51 -12.40 -6.71
C LYS A 45 0.31 -11.45 -7.59
N SER A 46 -0.32 -10.76 -8.53
CA SER A 46 0.31 -9.72 -9.37
C SER A 46 0.51 -8.37 -8.68
N ASN A 47 -0.05 -8.16 -7.48
CA ASN A 47 0.15 -6.92 -6.71
C ASN A 47 1.50 -6.91 -6.00
N ASP A 48 2.02 -5.71 -5.73
CA ASP A 48 3.27 -5.52 -4.98
C ASP A 48 3.13 -5.97 -3.52
N ILE A 49 1.98 -5.68 -2.90
CA ILE A 49 1.59 -6.22 -1.61
C ILE A 49 0.33 -7.05 -1.80
N VAL A 50 0.48 -8.35 -1.55
CA VAL A 50 -0.61 -9.32 -1.64
C VAL A 50 -1.34 -9.38 -0.30
N LEU A 51 -2.61 -9.01 -0.32
CA LEU A 51 -3.51 -9.02 0.83
C LEU A 51 -4.45 -10.22 0.72
N ASP A 52 -4.08 -11.34 1.34
CA ASP A 52 -4.83 -12.60 1.23
C ASP A 52 -6.09 -12.62 2.10
N ASP A 53 -7.11 -11.88 1.66
CA ASP A 53 -8.43 -11.83 2.29
C ASP A 53 -9.53 -11.78 1.22
N LYS A 54 -10.55 -12.64 1.36
CA LYS A 54 -11.68 -12.74 0.43
C LYS A 54 -12.44 -11.42 0.24
N LEU A 55 -12.40 -10.52 1.23
CA LEU A 55 -12.98 -9.18 1.16
C LEU A 55 -12.12 -8.20 0.35
N VAL A 56 -10.92 -8.59 -0.06
CA VAL A 56 -10.03 -7.77 -0.86
C VAL A 56 -10.21 -8.13 -2.35
N SER A 57 -10.53 -7.12 -3.16
CA SER A 57 -10.51 -7.20 -4.62
C SER A 57 -9.16 -7.66 -5.17
N ARG A 58 -9.17 -8.26 -6.37
CA ARG A 58 -7.94 -8.72 -7.05
C ARG A 58 -6.93 -7.58 -7.22
N SER A 59 -7.38 -6.43 -7.69
CA SER A 59 -6.68 -5.15 -7.65
C SER A 59 -7.58 -4.21 -6.84
N HIS A 60 -7.13 -3.79 -5.65
CA HIS A 60 -8.00 -3.12 -4.69
C HIS A 60 -7.68 -1.64 -4.55
N ALA A 61 -6.41 -1.33 -4.28
CA ALA A 61 -5.98 0.03 -4.02
C ALA A 61 -4.59 0.28 -4.57
N LEU A 62 -4.30 1.56 -4.79
CA LEU A 62 -3.01 2.05 -5.23
C LEU A 62 -2.48 3.04 -4.21
N LEU A 63 -1.33 2.72 -3.61
CA LEU A 63 -0.59 3.71 -2.85
C LEU A 63 0.46 4.34 -3.77
N GLN A 64 0.45 5.66 -3.88
CA GLN A 64 1.33 6.39 -4.76
C GLN A 64 2.02 7.55 -4.04
N LYS A 65 3.31 7.72 -4.31
CA LYS A 65 4.07 8.92 -3.94
C LYS A 65 4.01 9.91 -5.11
N ILE A 66 3.36 11.05 -4.90
CA ILE A 66 3.29 12.13 -5.88
C ILE A 66 4.09 13.31 -5.32
N LYS A 67 5.21 13.63 -5.98
CA LYS A 67 6.20 14.61 -5.49
C LYS A 67 6.71 14.20 -4.09
N ALA A 68 6.40 15.00 -3.07
CA ALA A 68 6.81 14.78 -1.68
C ALA A 68 5.72 14.12 -0.82
N ASP A 69 4.51 13.96 -1.36
CA ASP A 69 3.34 13.51 -0.61
C ASP A 69 2.94 12.09 -1.00
N TYR A 70 2.28 11.41 -0.06
CA TYR A 70 1.75 10.06 -0.23
C TYR A 70 0.24 10.09 -0.36
N PHE A 71 -0.30 9.23 -1.21
CA PHE A 71 -1.72 9.14 -1.50
C PHE A 71 -2.16 7.69 -1.59
N ILE A 72 -3.42 7.45 -1.25
CA ILE A 72 -4.13 6.20 -1.53
C ILE A 72 -5.26 6.48 -2.52
N LYS A 73 -5.48 5.55 -3.44
CA LYS A 73 -6.61 5.56 -4.37
C LYS A 73 -7.27 4.19 -4.34
N ASP A 74 -8.57 4.17 -4.08
CA ASP A 74 -9.38 2.97 -4.26
C ASP A 74 -9.63 2.71 -5.75
N LEU A 75 -9.33 1.50 -6.23
CA LEU A 75 -9.39 1.11 -7.64
C LEU A 75 -10.74 0.47 -7.99
N ASP A 76 -11.83 1.11 -7.56
CA ASP A 76 -13.20 0.61 -7.71
C ASP A 76 -13.39 -0.77 -7.03
N SER A 77 -12.89 -0.88 -5.81
CA SER A 77 -12.97 -2.12 -5.06
C SER A 77 -14.41 -2.46 -4.66
N SER A 78 -14.66 -3.74 -4.36
CA SER A 78 -16.00 -4.21 -3.98
C SER A 78 -16.38 -3.76 -2.58
N ASN A 79 -15.45 -3.81 -1.62
CA ASN A 79 -15.71 -3.51 -0.21
C ASN A 79 -15.19 -2.13 0.25
N GLY A 80 -14.43 -1.44 -0.60
CA GLY A 80 -13.88 -0.12 -0.32
C GLY A 80 -12.58 -0.16 0.46
N THR A 81 -11.83 0.93 0.30
CA THR A 81 -10.66 1.30 1.10
C THR A 81 -11.06 2.36 2.13
N PHE A 82 -10.48 2.30 3.33
CA PHE A 82 -10.74 3.27 4.41
C PHE A 82 -9.43 3.85 4.92
N VAL A 83 -9.44 5.13 5.30
CA VAL A 83 -8.34 5.81 6.00
C VAL A 83 -8.90 6.36 7.30
N ASN A 84 -8.36 5.93 8.45
CA ASN A 84 -8.87 6.32 9.78
C ASN A 84 -10.40 6.17 9.87
N ASP A 85 -10.91 5.01 9.44
CA ASP A 85 -12.34 4.65 9.34
C ASP A 85 -13.21 5.50 8.39
N GLN A 86 -12.62 6.45 7.67
CA GLN A 86 -13.32 7.20 6.64
C GLN A 86 -13.14 6.55 5.28
N LYS A 87 -14.25 6.33 4.56
CA LYS A 87 -14.23 5.67 3.26
C LYS A 87 -13.55 6.54 2.21
N VAL A 88 -12.58 5.97 1.51
CA VAL A 88 -11.92 6.61 0.36
C VAL A 88 -12.90 6.63 -0.82
N PRO A 89 -13.13 7.78 -1.46
CA PRO A 89 -13.93 7.84 -2.68
C PRO A 89 -13.25 7.05 -3.81
N LYS A 90 -14.05 6.23 -4.50
CA LYS A 90 -13.59 5.41 -5.63
C LYS A 90 -12.89 6.27 -6.68
N ASN A 91 -11.77 5.78 -7.18
CA ASN A 91 -10.96 6.42 -8.22
C ASN A 91 -10.46 7.84 -7.92
N LYS A 92 -10.50 8.30 -6.66
CA LYS A 92 -9.91 9.58 -6.23
C LYS A 92 -8.73 9.34 -5.32
N TYR A 93 -7.73 10.22 -5.42
CA TYR A 93 -6.59 10.23 -4.50
C TYR A 93 -6.97 10.90 -3.19
N VAL A 94 -6.67 10.24 -2.08
CA VAL A 94 -6.74 10.79 -0.73
C VAL A 94 -5.33 10.88 -0.17
N LYS A 95 -4.94 12.07 0.30
CA LYS A 95 -3.61 12.32 0.87
C LYS A 95 -3.47 11.59 2.21
N LEU A 96 -2.35 10.91 2.37
CA LEU A 96 -1.96 10.20 3.59
C LEU A 96 -0.95 11.02 4.39
N LYS A 97 -0.95 10.80 5.70
CA LYS A 97 0.00 11.34 6.66
C LYS A 97 0.63 10.19 7.47
N LYS A 98 1.71 10.51 8.19
CA LYS A 98 2.25 9.58 9.19
C LYS A 98 1.17 9.24 10.21
N LYS A 99 1.19 7.99 10.67
CA LYS A 99 0.24 7.36 11.60
C LYS A 99 -1.17 7.15 11.08
N ASP A 100 -1.47 7.50 9.82
CA ASP A 100 -2.74 7.11 9.23
C ASP A 100 -2.83 5.59 9.13
N VAL A 101 -4.01 5.07 9.47
CA VAL A 101 -4.35 3.65 9.36
C VAL A 101 -5.19 3.47 8.09
N ILE A 102 -4.70 2.62 7.18
CA ILE A 102 -5.40 2.25 5.95
C ILE A 102 -5.99 0.87 6.15
N ARG A 103 -7.32 0.76 6.08
CA ARG A 103 -8.05 -0.50 6.22
C ARG A 103 -8.56 -0.99 4.86
N ILE A 104 -8.25 -2.24 4.53
CA ILE A 104 -8.65 -2.92 3.29
C ILE A 104 -9.10 -4.34 3.66
N GLY A 105 -10.38 -4.66 3.46
CA GLY A 105 -10.94 -5.91 3.99
C GLY A 105 -10.86 -5.93 5.53
N LYS A 106 -10.21 -6.97 6.10
CA LYS A 106 -9.92 -7.07 7.55
C LYS A 106 -8.48 -6.70 7.90
N ILE A 107 -7.73 -6.11 6.98
CA ILE A 107 -6.31 -5.83 7.14
C ILE A 107 -6.11 -4.34 7.36
N ASP A 108 -5.34 -4.00 8.39
CA ASP A 108 -4.88 -2.65 8.68
C ASP A 108 -3.40 -2.49 8.32
N LEU A 109 -3.10 -1.41 7.61
CA LEU A 109 -1.77 -0.97 7.22
C LEU A 109 -1.49 0.38 7.87
N VAL A 110 -0.35 0.54 8.53
CA VAL A 110 -0.02 1.78 9.25
C VAL A 110 1.09 2.54 8.53
N MET A 111 0.87 3.82 8.29
CA MET A 111 1.88 4.75 7.76
C MET A 111 2.88 5.14 8.86
N THR A 112 4.18 4.88 8.68
CA THR A 112 5.24 5.13 9.68
C THR A 112 6.26 6.17 9.22
#